data_AF-A0A1F3VDB4-F1
#
_entry.id   AF-A0A1F3VDB4-F1
#
_cell.length_a   1.000
_cell.length_b   1.000
_cell.length_c   1.000
_cell.angle_alpha   90.00
_cell.angle_beta   90.00
_cell.angle_gamma   90.00
#
_symmetry.space_group_name_H-M   'P 1'
#
loop_
_entity.id
_entity.type
_entity.pdbx_description
1 polymer ?
#
loop_
_entity_poly.entity_id
_entity_poly.type
_entity_poly.pdbx_seq_one_letter_code
_entity_poly.pdbx_strand_id
1 'polypeptide(L)'
;MFFCLLILSMTTNVANASFNFQSVMRKMATDILGEELVENFLGVDPKEMLIMPSLPKLLEDPKSLDFGNIDDQPKTRITEEERKNLDNHFLYELFKEIRKSDPSEDEYQQWMNILAQGATREGVFRALIYDKIYENLEFSSSKRVSSDAKEFTVLFYKKFIGIKISQTKMDHMNVFALKKIVCEKTLQMVDTLYQKNKDDAYKWYAIFSSDLAINYRKIWGNDIRKQRSPSKHYRWASLAGEQFIKSEIIIKLNKLYNHLDQN
;
A
#
# COMPACT_ATOMS: atom_id res chain seq x y z
N MET A 1 -5.49 39.78 -1.45
CA MET A 1 -4.90 40.60 -2.52
C MET A 1 -3.39 40.84 -2.33
N PHE A 2 -2.90 41.07 -1.10
CA PHE A 2 -1.46 41.24 -0.83
C PHE A 2 -0.60 39.99 -1.10
N PHE A 3 -1.15 38.78 -0.94
CA PHE A 3 -0.41 37.52 -1.18
C PHE A 3 -0.15 37.24 -2.67
N CYS A 4 -1.02 37.72 -3.56
CA CYS A 4 -0.87 37.53 -5.01
C CYS A 4 0.12 38.52 -5.63
N LEU A 5 0.32 39.69 -5.03
CA LEU A 5 1.23 40.74 -5.53
C LEU A 5 2.71 40.45 -5.24
N LEU A 6 3.01 39.59 -4.25
CA LEU A 6 4.39 39.24 -3.90
C LEU A 6 4.98 38.18 -4.85
N ILE A 7 4.12 37.33 -5.45
CA ILE A 7 4.53 36.26 -6.38
C ILE A 7 4.93 36.81 -7.77
N LEU A 8 4.42 37.99 -8.16
CA LEU A 8 4.65 38.56 -9.49
C LEU A 8 5.92 39.43 -9.64
N SER A 9 6.61 39.79 -8.55
CA SER A 9 7.72 40.77 -8.60
C SER A 9 9.14 40.18 -8.65
N MET A 10 9.30 38.85 -8.73
CA MET A 10 10.59 38.18 -8.49
C MET A 10 11.06 37.27 -9.65
N THR A 11 10.62 37.53 -10.89
CA THR A 11 10.93 36.66 -12.06
C THR A 11 12.25 36.96 -12.78
N THR A 12 13.16 37.74 -12.21
CA THR A 12 14.48 37.98 -12.81
C THR A 12 15.61 37.56 -11.86
N ASN A 13 16.24 36.42 -12.17
CA ASN A 13 17.48 35.84 -11.58
C ASN A 13 17.35 34.75 -10.49
N VAL A 14 16.68 33.63 -10.79
CA VAL A 14 16.58 32.50 -9.85
C VAL A 14 16.82 31.15 -10.55
N ALA A 15 18.05 30.90 -11.01
CA ALA A 15 18.47 29.53 -11.41
C ALA A 15 19.15 28.77 -10.25
N ASN A 16 19.85 29.48 -9.35
CA ASN A 16 20.51 28.88 -8.17
C ASN A 16 19.85 29.23 -6.81
N ALA A 17 18.91 30.18 -6.78
CA ALA A 17 18.17 30.56 -5.56
C ALA A 17 16.82 29.81 -5.40
N SER A 18 16.46 28.95 -6.35
CA SER A 18 15.14 28.29 -6.44
C SER A 18 14.91 27.26 -5.34
N PHE A 19 15.92 26.44 -5.02
CA PHE A 19 15.80 25.39 -4.00
C PHE A 19 15.63 25.95 -2.57
N ASN A 20 16.30 27.06 -2.26
CA ASN A 20 16.20 27.67 -0.94
C ASN A 20 14.88 28.43 -0.80
N PHE A 21 14.49 29.20 -1.82
CA PHE A 21 13.25 29.96 -1.83
C PHE A 21 12.00 29.06 -1.76
N GLN A 22 11.96 27.97 -2.53
CA GLN A 22 10.84 27.04 -2.49
C GLN A 22 10.68 26.40 -1.11
N SER A 23 11.80 26.08 -0.43
CA SER A 23 11.75 25.53 0.93
C SER A 23 11.30 26.55 1.98
N VAL A 24 11.69 27.82 1.84
CA VAL A 24 11.24 28.92 2.71
C VAL A 24 9.75 29.20 2.51
N MET A 25 9.31 29.30 1.25
CA MET A 25 7.89 29.50 0.91
C MET A 25 7.02 28.33 1.39
N ARG A 26 7.49 27.09 1.20
CA ARG A 26 6.80 25.90 1.70
C ARG A 26 6.73 25.92 3.22
N LYS A 27 7.83 26.21 3.92
CA LYS A 27 7.83 26.31 5.39
C LYS A 27 6.84 27.37 5.90
N MET A 28 6.88 28.58 5.34
CA MET A 28 5.93 29.65 5.70
C MET A 28 4.48 29.24 5.40
N ALA A 29 4.23 28.63 4.23
CA ALA A 29 2.91 28.15 3.89
C ALA A 29 2.46 27.04 4.85
N THR A 30 3.35 26.16 5.29
CA THR A 30 3.05 25.08 6.24
C THR A 30 2.73 25.64 7.61
N ASP A 31 3.50 26.62 8.08
CA ASP A 31 3.28 27.29 9.37
C ASP A 31 1.94 28.04 9.41
N ILE A 32 1.44 28.54 8.26
CA ILE A 32 0.20 29.34 8.16
C ILE A 32 -1.02 28.46 7.82
N LEU A 33 -0.90 27.57 6.84
CA LEU A 33 -2.02 26.81 6.24
C LEU A 33 -2.08 25.37 6.74
N GLY A 34 -1.03 24.89 7.40
CA GLY A 34 -0.88 23.49 7.75
C GLY A 34 -0.37 22.63 6.58
N GLU A 35 0.26 21.51 6.93
CA GLU A 35 0.94 20.62 6.00
C GLU A 35 0.00 20.06 4.92
N GLU A 36 -1.23 19.70 5.30
CA GLU A 36 -2.22 19.13 4.38
C GLU A 36 -2.61 20.09 3.24
N LEU A 37 -2.87 21.36 3.56
CA LEU A 37 -3.23 22.36 2.55
C LEU A 37 -2.03 22.66 1.64
N VAL A 38 -0.83 22.74 2.21
CA VAL A 38 0.38 22.94 1.41
C VAL A 38 0.64 21.78 0.46
N GLU A 39 0.47 20.53 0.89
CA GLU A 39 0.57 19.37 0.00
C GLU A 39 -0.54 19.35 -1.05
N ASN A 40 -1.73 19.84 -0.74
CA ASN A 40 -2.82 19.98 -1.70
C ASN A 40 -2.49 21.00 -2.82
N PHE A 41 -1.89 22.14 -2.48
CA PHE A 41 -1.63 23.23 -3.42
C PHE A 41 -0.27 23.15 -4.11
N LEU A 42 0.79 22.79 -3.37
CA LEU A 42 2.18 22.78 -3.85
C LEU A 42 2.72 21.37 -4.13
N GLY A 43 1.93 20.32 -3.89
CA GLY A 43 2.38 18.93 -3.98
C GLY A 43 3.28 18.51 -2.83
N VAL A 44 3.81 17.28 -2.88
CA VAL A 44 4.77 16.76 -1.89
C VAL A 44 6.12 17.47 -2.04
N ASP A 45 6.83 17.70 -0.94
CA ASP A 45 8.17 18.32 -0.99
C ASP A 45 9.12 17.45 -1.84
N PRO A 46 9.81 18.01 -2.86
CA PRO A 46 10.80 17.26 -3.64
C PRO A 46 11.88 16.58 -2.80
N LYS A 47 12.23 17.13 -1.62
CA LYS A 47 13.18 16.51 -0.67
C LYS A 47 12.65 15.23 -0.03
N GLU A 48 11.34 15.03 -0.05
CA GLU A 48 10.68 13.84 0.48
C GLU A 48 10.39 12.79 -0.60
N MET A 49 10.76 13.06 -1.85
CA MET A 49 10.65 12.08 -2.93
C MET A 49 11.69 10.99 -2.76
N LEU A 50 11.24 9.74 -2.89
CA LEU A 50 12.10 8.57 -2.90
C LEU A 50 12.25 8.04 -4.32
N ILE A 51 13.41 7.47 -4.62
CA ILE A 51 13.69 6.82 -5.90
C ILE A 51 13.19 5.38 -5.82
N MET A 52 12.43 4.98 -6.84
CA MET A 52 11.96 3.60 -6.99
C MET A 52 13.16 2.66 -7.09
N PRO A 53 13.24 1.61 -6.26
CA PRO A 53 14.32 0.64 -6.36
C PRO A 53 14.23 -0.11 -7.70
N SER A 54 15.35 -0.72 -8.10
CA SER A 54 15.37 -1.59 -9.28
C SER A 54 14.43 -2.79 -9.05
N LEU A 55 13.43 -2.97 -9.89
CA LEU A 55 12.51 -4.10 -9.78
C LEU A 55 13.22 -5.39 -10.21
N PRO A 56 13.29 -6.41 -9.33
CA PRO A 56 13.82 -7.71 -9.70
C PRO A 56 12.90 -8.41 -10.69
N LYS A 57 13.45 -9.36 -11.45
CA LYS A 57 12.61 -10.31 -12.18
C LYS A 57 11.94 -11.23 -11.17
N LEU A 58 10.61 -11.35 -11.23
CA LEU A 58 9.91 -12.33 -10.42
C LEU A 58 10.36 -13.74 -10.83
N LEU A 59 10.69 -14.58 -9.86
CA LEU A 59 11.01 -15.98 -10.08
C LEU A 59 9.76 -16.70 -10.63
N GLU A 60 9.94 -17.56 -11.64
CA GLU A 60 8.84 -18.29 -12.27
C GLU A 60 8.22 -19.34 -11.35
N ASP A 61 8.99 -19.87 -10.40
CA ASP A 61 8.54 -20.90 -9.46
C ASP A 61 8.43 -20.36 -8.01
N PRO A 62 7.22 -20.15 -7.48
CA PRO A 62 6.97 -19.77 -6.08
C PRO A 62 7.51 -20.80 -5.08
N LYS A 63 7.69 -22.07 -5.48
CA LYS A 63 8.23 -23.14 -4.62
C LYS A 63 9.75 -23.14 -4.54
N SER A 64 10.43 -22.41 -5.42
CA SER A 64 11.89 -22.22 -5.38
C SER A 64 12.33 -21.13 -4.40
N LEU A 65 11.37 -20.43 -3.79
CA LEU A 65 11.63 -19.48 -2.73
C LEU A 65 12.09 -20.26 -1.49
N ASP A 66 13.41 -20.32 -1.29
CA ASP A 66 13.97 -20.56 0.03
C ASP A 66 13.55 -19.37 0.89
N PHE A 67 12.46 -19.53 1.64
CA PHE A 67 12.03 -18.58 2.68
C PHE A 67 12.98 -18.65 3.88
N GLY A 68 14.28 -18.73 3.61
CA GLY A 68 15.32 -18.75 4.64
C GLY A 68 15.10 -17.55 5.55
N ASN A 69 14.94 -17.84 6.84
CA ASN A 69 14.57 -16.93 7.93
C ASN A 69 14.98 -15.46 7.67
N ILE A 70 14.14 -14.70 6.97
CA ILE A 70 14.30 -13.25 6.90
C ILE A 70 13.80 -12.75 8.24
N ASP A 71 14.71 -12.66 9.20
CA ASP A 71 14.39 -12.12 10.51
C ASP A 71 14.28 -10.58 10.39
N ASP A 72 13.13 -10.09 9.92
CA ASP A 72 12.77 -8.67 9.90
C ASP A 72 11.67 -8.38 10.93
N GLN A 73 12.01 -8.62 12.19
CA GLN A 73 11.15 -8.24 13.30
C GLN A 73 10.95 -6.72 13.34
N PRO A 74 9.79 -6.26 13.83
CA PRO A 74 9.58 -4.85 14.14
C PRO A 74 10.73 -4.33 15.02
N LYS A 75 11.34 -3.20 14.63
CA LYS A 75 12.40 -2.57 15.43
C LYS A 75 11.84 -1.93 16.70
N THR A 76 10.55 -1.59 16.68
CA THR A 76 9.83 -1.10 17.84
C THR A 76 9.45 -2.27 18.74
N ARG A 77 9.74 -2.17 20.03
CA ARG A 77 9.23 -3.15 21.01
C ARG A 77 7.72 -2.94 21.14
N ILE A 78 6.96 -3.96 20.79
CA ILE A 78 5.50 -3.99 20.90
C ILE A 78 5.17 -4.97 22.02
N THR A 79 4.37 -4.54 22.98
CA THR A 79 3.88 -5.40 24.07
C THR A 79 2.92 -6.46 23.52
N GLU A 80 2.66 -7.52 24.29
CA GLU A 80 1.70 -8.55 23.90
C GLU A 80 0.28 -7.98 23.73
N GLU A 81 -0.12 -7.05 24.60
CA GLU A 81 -1.41 -6.36 24.51
C GLU A 81 -1.52 -5.48 23.27
N GLU A 82 -0.49 -4.69 22.95
CA GLU A 82 -0.45 -3.90 21.73
C GLU A 82 -0.48 -4.78 20.48
N ARG A 83 0.26 -5.90 20.50
CA ARG A 83 0.24 -6.89 19.40
C ARG A 83 -1.17 -7.45 19.21
N LYS A 84 -1.81 -7.90 20.28
CA LYS A 84 -3.19 -8.40 20.26
C LYS A 84 -4.16 -7.37 19.71
N ASN A 85 -4.03 -6.11 20.11
CA ASN A 85 -4.84 -5.00 19.58
C ASN A 85 -4.61 -4.79 18.08
N LEU A 86 -3.36 -4.80 17.63
CA LEU A 86 -3.02 -4.65 16.22
C LEU A 86 -3.51 -5.83 15.38
N ASP A 87 -3.48 -7.04 15.91
CA ASP A 87 -3.98 -8.26 15.26
C ASP A 87 -5.50 -8.26 15.18
N ASN A 88 -6.18 -7.81 16.24
CA ASN A 88 -7.62 -7.58 16.23
C ASN A 88 -8.03 -6.61 15.10
N HIS A 89 -7.41 -5.43 15.04
CA HIS A 89 -7.70 -4.45 13.98
C HIS A 89 -7.42 -5.01 12.58
N PHE A 90 -6.32 -5.75 12.43
CA PHE A 90 -5.97 -6.40 11.18
C PHE A 90 -7.05 -7.40 10.75
N LEU A 91 -7.50 -8.30 11.63
CA LEU A 91 -8.48 -9.33 11.28
C LEU A 91 -9.82 -8.75 10.85
N TYR A 92 -10.37 -7.79 11.61
CA TYR A 92 -11.65 -7.16 11.24
C TYR A 92 -11.54 -6.43 9.90
N GLU A 93 -10.47 -5.67 9.68
CA GLU A 93 -10.29 -4.99 8.40
C GLU A 93 -10.08 -6.00 7.25
N LEU A 94 -9.32 -7.07 7.48
CA LEU A 94 -9.08 -8.12 6.50
C LEU A 94 -10.39 -8.79 6.03
N PHE A 95 -11.21 -9.22 6.98
CA PHE A 95 -12.51 -9.84 6.69
C PHE A 95 -13.42 -8.89 5.92
N LYS A 96 -13.50 -7.63 6.36
CA LYS A 96 -14.30 -6.61 5.68
C LYS A 96 -13.84 -6.38 4.24
N GLU A 97 -12.54 -6.32 3.98
CA GLU A 97 -12.03 -6.01 2.64
C GLU A 97 -12.03 -7.22 1.69
N ILE A 98 -11.92 -8.44 2.23
CA ILE A 98 -11.84 -9.69 1.44
C ILE A 98 -13.21 -10.32 1.25
N ARG A 99 -13.95 -10.50 2.35
CA ARG A 99 -15.24 -11.20 2.37
C ARG A 99 -16.45 -10.28 2.39
N LYS A 100 -16.24 -8.96 2.59
CA LYS A 100 -17.32 -7.95 2.70
C LYS A 100 -18.28 -8.22 3.86
N SER A 101 -17.77 -8.86 4.91
CA SER A 101 -18.48 -9.14 6.15
C SER A 101 -17.52 -9.02 7.33
N ASP A 102 -18.06 -8.87 8.53
CA ASP A 102 -17.29 -9.07 9.75
C ASP A 102 -17.06 -10.57 9.99
N PRO A 103 -15.99 -10.98 10.69
CA PRO A 103 -15.81 -12.37 11.11
C PRO A 103 -16.90 -12.78 12.10
N SER A 104 -17.32 -14.03 12.06
CA SER A 104 -18.11 -14.59 13.18
C SER A 104 -17.25 -14.68 14.45
N GLU A 105 -17.89 -14.84 15.61
CA GLU A 105 -17.16 -15.01 16.89
C GLU A 105 -16.20 -16.21 16.84
N ASP A 106 -16.65 -17.33 16.27
CA ASP A 106 -15.85 -18.54 16.13
C ASP A 106 -14.65 -18.32 15.18
N GLU A 107 -14.87 -17.65 14.04
CA GLU A 107 -13.80 -17.31 13.10
C GLU A 107 -12.79 -16.36 13.73
N TYR A 108 -13.27 -15.34 14.43
CA TYR A 108 -12.43 -14.38 15.14
C TYR A 108 -11.56 -15.09 16.17
N GLN A 109 -12.15 -15.90 17.04
CA GLN A 109 -11.42 -16.62 18.09
C GLN A 109 -10.40 -17.61 17.50
N GLN A 110 -10.76 -18.31 16.42
CA GLN A 110 -9.85 -19.21 15.71
C GLN A 110 -8.64 -18.45 15.16
N TRP A 111 -8.85 -17.35 14.43
CA TRP A 111 -7.76 -16.61 13.79
C TRP A 111 -6.88 -15.87 14.80
N MET A 112 -7.46 -15.34 15.87
CA MET A 112 -6.68 -14.74 16.97
C MET A 112 -5.79 -15.78 17.65
N ASN A 113 -6.29 -17.00 17.89
CA ASN A 113 -5.48 -18.09 18.44
C ASN A 113 -4.34 -18.49 17.50
N ILE A 114 -4.59 -18.56 16.20
CA ILE A 114 -3.60 -18.88 15.18
C ILE A 114 -2.49 -17.81 15.13
N LEU A 115 -2.85 -16.53 15.17
CA LEU A 115 -1.88 -15.42 15.23
C LEU A 115 -1.07 -15.44 16.53
N ALA A 116 -1.70 -15.72 17.69
CA ALA A 116 -1.02 -15.86 18.97
C ALA A 116 -0.01 -17.03 18.98
N GLN A 117 -0.25 -18.08 18.21
CA GLN A 117 0.66 -19.21 18.02
C GLN A 117 1.81 -18.93 17.04
N GLY A 118 1.91 -17.71 16.50
CA GLY A 118 3.00 -17.29 15.63
C GLY A 118 2.74 -17.42 14.13
N ALA A 119 1.49 -17.62 13.71
CA ALA A 119 1.15 -17.55 12.30
C ALA A 119 1.37 -16.13 11.74
N THR A 120 1.71 -16.05 10.46
CA THR A 120 1.92 -14.78 9.77
C THR A 120 0.59 -14.17 9.33
N ARG A 121 0.52 -12.83 9.29
CA ARG A 121 -0.64 -12.10 8.76
C ARG A 121 -0.89 -12.43 7.29
N GLU A 122 0.18 -12.61 6.53
CA GLU A 122 0.14 -13.13 5.17
C GLU A 122 -0.44 -14.55 5.10
N GLY A 123 -0.05 -15.44 6.03
CA GLY A 123 -0.58 -16.80 6.10
C GLY A 123 -2.08 -16.82 6.35
N VAL A 124 -2.58 -15.97 7.25
CA VAL A 124 -4.02 -15.78 7.48
C VAL A 124 -4.71 -15.27 6.21
N PHE A 125 -4.16 -14.26 5.55
CA PHE A 125 -4.67 -13.76 4.27
C PHE A 125 -4.80 -14.88 3.23
N ARG A 126 -3.72 -15.64 2.99
CA ARG A 126 -3.69 -16.75 2.04
C ARG A 126 -4.74 -17.80 2.39
N ALA A 127 -4.86 -18.17 3.66
CA ALA A 127 -5.87 -19.13 4.08
C ALA A 127 -7.29 -18.66 3.72
N LEU A 128 -7.60 -17.37 3.86
CA LEU A 128 -8.90 -16.81 3.47
C LEU A 128 -9.14 -16.79 1.96
N ILE A 129 -8.16 -16.41 1.13
CA ILE A 129 -8.36 -16.32 -0.33
C ILE A 129 -8.34 -17.67 -1.05
N TYR A 130 -7.91 -18.74 -0.37
CA TYR A 130 -7.90 -20.11 -0.88
C TYR A 130 -8.99 -20.99 -0.26
N ASP A 131 -9.80 -20.47 0.66
CA ASP A 131 -10.90 -21.24 1.22
C ASP A 131 -12.11 -21.32 0.26
N LYS A 132 -13.07 -22.15 0.66
CA LYS A 132 -14.28 -22.39 -0.14
C LYS A 132 -15.19 -21.16 -0.23
N ILE A 133 -15.18 -20.29 0.78
CA ILE A 133 -16.02 -19.10 0.83
C ILE A 133 -15.53 -18.11 -0.23
N TYR A 134 -14.22 -17.85 -0.28
CA TYR A 134 -13.63 -16.97 -1.28
C TYR A 134 -13.71 -17.56 -2.69
N GLU A 135 -13.46 -18.87 -2.83
CA GLU A 135 -13.66 -19.58 -4.10
C GLU A 135 -15.09 -19.38 -4.63
N ASN A 136 -16.10 -19.47 -3.76
CA ASN A 136 -17.47 -19.18 -4.16
C ASN A 136 -17.66 -17.72 -4.59
N LEU A 137 -16.99 -16.73 -3.98
CA LEU A 137 -17.03 -15.34 -4.44
C LEU A 137 -16.40 -15.18 -5.84
N GLU A 138 -15.32 -15.94 -6.11
CA GLU A 138 -14.65 -15.98 -7.43
C GLU A 138 -15.53 -16.61 -8.52
N PHE A 139 -16.43 -17.55 -8.19
CA PHE A 139 -17.29 -18.20 -9.20
C PHE A 139 -18.72 -17.67 -9.27
N SER A 140 -19.27 -17.17 -8.15
CA SER A 140 -20.68 -16.74 -8.07
C SER A 140 -20.91 -15.34 -8.62
N SER A 141 -19.88 -14.49 -8.69
CA SER A 141 -20.05 -13.14 -9.20
C SER A 141 -20.08 -13.13 -10.73
N SER A 142 -21.28 -12.92 -11.28
CA SER A 142 -21.50 -12.67 -12.71
C SER A 142 -20.97 -11.31 -13.16
N LYS A 143 -20.68 -10.42 -12.20
CA LYS A 143 -20.17 -9.08 -12.45
C LYS A 143 -18.70 -9.15 -12.87
N ARG A 144 -18.41 -8.66 -14.07
CA ARG A 144 -17.04 -8.51 -14.57
C ARG A 144 -16.36 -7.33 -13.86
N VAL A 145 -15.03 -7.41 -13.78
CA VAL A 145 -14.19 -6.30 -13.28
C VAL A 145 -14.53 -5.00 -14.02
N SER A 146 -14.67 -3.89 -13.28
CA SER A 146 -14.84 -2.54 -13.84
C SER A 146 -13.66 -2.09 -14.71
N SER A 147 -13.89 -1.12 -15.59
CA SER A 147 -12.83 -0.56 -16.44
C SER A 147 -11.73 0.09 -15.60
N ASP A 148 -12.11 0.83 -14.56
CA ASP A 148 -11.19 1.52 -13.65
C ASP A 148 -10.27 0.54 -12.92
N ALA A 149 -10.80 -0.59 -12.45
CA ALA A 149 -9.99 -1.64 -11.83
C ALA A 149 -9.02 -2.27 -12.83
N LYS A 150 -9.43 -2.48 -14.09
CA LYS A 150 -8.54 -2.98 -15.15
C LYS A 150 -7.43 -1.97 -15.48
N GLU A 151 -7.76 -0.70 -15.62
CA GLU A 151 -6.80 0.37 -15.91
C GLU A 151 -5.78 0.50 -14.79
N PHE A 152 -6.26 0.59 -13.54
CA PHE A 152 -5.39 0.59 -12.36
C PHE A 152 -4.45 -0.61 -12.38
N THR A 153 -4.97 -1.82 -12.67
CA THR A 153 -4.14 -3.03 -12.68
C THR A 153 -3.02 -2.95 -13.72
N VAL A 154 -3.31 -2.48 -14.94
CA VAL A 154 -2.28 -2.32 -15.99
C VAL A 154 -1.19 -1.34 -15.55
N LEU A 155 -1.58 -0.20 -15.00
CA LEU A 155 -0.65 0.82 -14.51
C LEU A 155 0.17 0.30 -13.32
N PHE A 156 -0.49 -0.40 -12.39
CA PHE A 156 0.12 -0.99 -11.22
C PHE A 156 1.16 -2.04 -11.60
N TYR A 157 0.83 -2.99 -12.48
CA TYR A 157 1.76 -4.02 -12.93
C TYR A 157 2.98 -3.41 -13.63
N LYS A 158 2.75 -2.41 -14.49
CA LYS A 158 3.86 -1.72 -15.18
C LYS A 158 4.78 -0.99 -14.19
N LYS A 159 4.21 -0.28 -13.23
CA LYS A 159 4.95 0.61 -12.31
C LYS A 159 5.62 -0.14 -11.15
N PHE A 160 4.90 -1.05 -10.52
CA PHE A 160 5.29 -1.66 -9.25
C PHE A 160 5.75 -3.12 -9.38
N ILE A 161 5.33 -3.82 -10.43
CA ILE A 161 5.74 -5.21 -10.70
C ILE A 161 6.75 -5.31 -11.85
N GLY A 162 6.80 -4.30 -12.73
CA GLY A 162 7.71 -4.28 -13.88
C GLY A 162 7.25 -5.17 -15.04
N ILE A 163 5.98 -5.59 -15.06
CA ILE A 163 5.41 -6.47 -16.09
C ILE A 163 4.37 -5.68 -16.90
N LYS A 164 4.43 -5.81 -18.23
CA LYS A 164 3.39 -5.27 -19.12
C LYS A 164 2.28 -6.30 -19.29
N ILE A 165 1.05 -5.90 -18.99
CA ILE A 165 -0.17 -6.69 -19.20
C ILE A 165 -1.20 -5.86 -19.96
N SER A 166 -2.16 -6.52 -20.60
CA SER A 166 -3.29 -5.87 -21.28
C SER A 166 -4.57 -6.01 -20.46
N GLN A 167 -5.51 -5.08 -20.65
CA GLN A 167 -6.83 -5.17 -20.02
C GLN A 167 -7.59 -6.44 -20.41
N THR A 168 -7.38 -6.92 -21.64
CA THR A 168 -8.05 -8.12 -22.19
C THR A 168 -7.83 -9.38 -21.37
N LYS A 169 -6.71 -9.48 -20.64
CA LYS A 169 -6.45 -10.62 -19.74
C LYS A 169 -7.43 -10.70 -18.57
N MET A 170 -8.16 -9.62 -18.27
CA MET A 170 -9.05 -9.49 -17.13
C MET A 170 -10.53 -9.45 -17.55
N ASP A 171 -10.84 -9.59 -18.85
CA ASP A 171 -12.22 -9.45 -19.36
C ASP A 171 -13.19 -10.52 -18.84
N HIS A 172 -12.65 -11.69 -18.53
CA HIS A 172 -13.43 -12.82 -18.01
C HIS A 172 -13.33 -12.97 -16.49
N MET A 173 -12.59 -12.08 -15.81
CA MET A 173 -12.43 -12.10 -14.37
C MET A 173 -13.53 -11.29 -13.68
N ASN A 174 -13.80 -11.61 -12.42
CA ASN A 174 -14.46 -10.69 -11.49
C ASN A 174 -13.42 -10.08 -10.53
N VAL A 175 -13.86 -9.14 -9.71
CA VAL A 175 -12.96 -8.39 -8.82
C VAL A 175 -12.25 -9.28 -7.80
N PHE A 176 -12.86 -10.38 -7.34
CA PHE A 176 -12.25 -11.28 -6.36
C PHE A 176 -11.06 -12.03 -6.96
N ALA A 177 -11.24 -12.60 -8.15
CA ALA A 177 -10.16 -13.25 -8.88
C ALA A 177 -9.01 -12.27 -9.17
N LEU A 178 -9.34 -11.04 -9.56
CA LEU A 178 -8.35 -10.00 -9.82
C LEU A 178 -7.56 -9.61 -8.56
N LYS A 179 -8.25 -9.35 -7.45
CA LYS A 179 -7.64 -9.01 -6.16
C LYS A 179 -6.65 -10.08 -5.71
N LYS A 180 -7.07 -11.35 -5.77
CA LYS A 180 -6.23 -12.51 -5.42
C LYS A 180 -4.95 -12.53 -6.24
N ILE A 181 -5.05 -12.46 -7.56
CA ILE A 181 -3.90 -12.48 -8.47
C ILE A 181 -2.96 -11.30 -8.21
N VAL A 182 -3.50 -10.09 -8.08
CA VAL A 182 -2.70 -8.87 -7.87
C VAL A 182 -2.00 -8.92 -6.52
N CYS A 183 -2.70 -9.30 -5.44
CA CYS A 183 -2.12 -9.38 -4.10
C CYS A 183 -1.01 -10.43 -4.05
N GLU A 184 -1.25 -11.64 -4.54
CA GLU A 184 -0.23 -12.71 -4.57
C GLU A 184 1.01 -12.29 -5.35
N LYS A 185 0.83 -11.67 -6.52
CA LYS A 185 1.97 -11.16 -7.31
C LYS A 185 2.71 -10.00 -6.63
N THR A 186 1.99 -9.19 -5.87
CA THR A 186 2.60 -8.09 -5.10
C THR A 186 3.39 -8.63 -3.91
N LEU A 187 2.86 -9.60 -3.18
CA LEU A 187 3.57 -10.26 -2.08
C LEU A 187 4.84 -10.95 -2.59
N GLN A 188 4.76 -11.65 -3.73
CA GLN A 188 5.94 -12.22 -4.38
C GLN A 188 7.01 -11.16 -4.73
N MET A 189 6.60 -9.99 -5.21
CA MET A 189 7.53 -8.88 -5.49
C MET A 189 8.20 -8.38 -4.20
N VAL A 190 7.42 -8.18 -3.15
CA VAL A 190 7.90 -7.72 -1.85
C VAL A 190 8.88 -8.73 -1.26
N ASP A 191 8.57 -10.03 -1.30
CA ASP A 191 9.46 -11.11 -0.86
C ASP A 191 10.80 -11.07 -1.60
N THR A 192 10.74 -10.95 -2.93
CA THR A 192 11.93 -10.89 -3.76
C THR A 192 12.80 -9.67 -3.42
N LEU A 193 12.17 -8.53 -3.12
CA LEU A 193 12.87 -7.33 -2.68
C LEU A 193 13.50 -7.52 -1.30
N TYR A 194 12.78 -8.12 -0.34
CA TYR A 194 13.32 -8.41 0.99
C TYR A 194 14.54 -9.33 0.96
N GLN A 195 14.49 -10.38 0.13
CA GLN A 195 15.60 -11.31 -0.08
C GLN A 195 16.84 -10.60 -0.65
N LYS A 196 16.63 -9.65 -1.55
CA LYS A 196 17.73 -8.90 -2.18
C LYS A 196 18.29 -7.82 -1.25
N ASN A 197 17.42 -6.96 -0.74
CA ASN A 197 17.75 -5.83 0.11
C ASN A 197 16.48 -5.29 0.80
N LYS A 198 16.42 -5.40 2.14
CA LYS A 198 15.30 -4.89 2.95
C LYS A 198 14.97 -3.41 2.68
N ASP A 199 15.99 -2.59 2.46
CA ASP A 199 15.81 -1.16 2.18
C ASP A 199 15.04 -0.91 0.87
N ASP A 200 15.26 -1.77 -0.13
CA ASP A 200 14.52 -1.70 -1.39
C ASP A 200 13.03 -2.04 -1.17
N ALA A 201 12.72 -3.03 -0.33
CA ALA A 201 11.33 -3.33 0.04
C ALA A 201 10.65 -2.14 0.75
N TYR A 202 11.35 -1.45 1.65
CA TYR A 202 10.83 -0.26 2.33
C TYR A 202 10.59 0.90 1.36
N LYS A 203 11.53 1.17 0.45
CA LYS A 203 11.38 2.21 -0.60
C LYS A 203 10.24 1.89 -1.54
N TRP A 204 10.15 0.64 -1.98
CA TRP A 204 9.05 0.17 -2.83
C TRP A 204 7.70 0.41 -2.16
N TYR A 205 7.55 -0.03 -0.90
CA TYR A 205 6.32 0.17 -0.14
C TYR A 205 6.00 1.65 0.01
N ALA A 206 7.01 2.47 0.32
CA ALA A 206 6.83 3.89 0.53
C ALA A 206 6.27 4.62 -0.69
N ILE A 207 6.81 4.30 -1.87
CA ILE A 207 6.37 4.88 -3.14
C ILE A 207 4.99 4.34 -3.52
N PHE A 208 4.75 3.04 -3.35
CA PHE A 208 3.43 2.43 -3.54
C PHE A 208 2.36 3.11 -2.68
N SER A 209 2.64 3.21 -1.39
CA SER A 209 1.75 3.76 -0.38
C SER A 209 1.44 5.25 -0.62
N SER A 210 2.46 6.04 -0.95
CA SER A 210 2.33 7.46 -1.32
C SER A 210 1.51 7.64 -2.60
N ASP A 211 1.78 6.84 -3.64
CA ASP A 211 1.07 6.90 -4.91
C ASP A 211 -0.43 6.65 -4.72
N LEU A 212 -0.78 5.64 -3.91
CA LEU A 212 -2.17 5.38 -3.57
C LEU A 212 -2.81 6.53 -2.77
N ALA A 213 -2.09 7.11 -1.82
CA ALA A 213 -2.57 8.23 -1.02
C ALA A 213 -2.82 9.49 -1.87
N ILE A 214 -1.98 9.74 -2.86
CA ILE A 214 -2.10 10.89 -3.77
C ILE A 214 -3.29 10.71 -4.73
N ASN A 215 -3.39 9.53 -5.36
CA ASN A 215 -4.35 9.27 -6.44
C ASN A 215 -5.74 8.88 -5.93
N TYR A 216 -5.85 8.31 -4.72
CA TYR A 216 -7.11 7.77 -4.19
C TYR A 216 -7.48 8.30 -2.79
N ARG A 217 -7.37 9.62 -2.61
CA ARG A 217 -7.50 10.32 -1.31
C ARG A 217 -8.75 9.97 -0.49
N LYS A 218 -9.89 9.78 -1.16
CA LYS A 218 -11.19 9.56 -0.49
C LYS A 218 -11.33 8.18 0.16
N ILE A 219 -10.44 7.24 -0.14
CA ILE A 219 -10.51 5.85 0.35
C ILE A 219 -9.85 5.71 1.72
N TRP A 220 -8.86 6.55 2.03
CA TRP A 220 -7.99 6.37 3.18
C TRP A 220 -8.52 7.15 4.38
N GLY A 221 -8.93 6.43 5.43
CA GLY A 221 -9.40 7.01 6.70
C GLY A 221 -8.29 7.21 7.74
N ASN A 222 -7.32 6.29 7.78
CA ASN A 222 -6.23 6.28 8.77
C ASN A 222 -5.11 7.27 8.42
N ASP A 223 -4.53 7.91 9.45
CA ASP A 223 -3.51 8.95 9.31
C ASP A 223 -2.28 8.50 8.53
N ILE A 224 -1.81 7.26 8.74
CA ILE A 224 -0.68 6.70 8.01
C ILE A 224 -1.05 6.53 6.54
N ARG A 225 -2.21 5.93 6.25
CA ARG A 225 -2.65 5.66 4.86
C ARG A 225 -2.95 6.92 4.06
N LYS A 226 -3.29 8.02 4.74
CA LYS A 226 -3.50 9.35 4.14
C LYS A 226 -2.21 10.09 3.83
N GLN A 227 -1.08 9.73 4.46
CA GLN A 227 0.19 10.44 4.22
C GLN A 227 0.56 10.38 2.75
N ARG A 228 0.91 11.52 2.15
CA ARG A 228 1.32 11.59 0.75
C ARG A 228 2.83 11.56 0.58
N SER A 229 3.56 11.86 1.65
CA SER A 229 5.02 11.82 1.68
C SER A 229 5.55 10.38 1.60
N PRO A 230 6.31 10.02 0.55
CA PRO A 230 7.05 8.76 0.50
C PRO A 230 7.99 8.61 1.70
N SER A 231 8.72 9.67 2.09
CA SER A 231 9.63 9.63 3.24
C SER A 231 8.95 9.23 4.56
N LYS A 232 7.72 9.69 4.81
CA LYS A 232 6.96 9.28 6.01
C LYS A 232 6.60 7.80 5.98
N HIS A 233 6.16 7.28 4.82
CA HIS A 233 5.88 5.85 4.66
C HIS A 233 7.14 4.99 4.79
N TYR A 234 8.26 5.45 4.25
CA TYR A 234 9.55 4.76 4.38
C TYR A 234 9.98 4.69 5.84
N ARG A 235 9.89 5.79 6.58
CA ARG A 235 10.20 5.81 8.01
C ARG A 235 9.32 4.81 8.75
N TRP A 236 8.02 4.80 8.50
CA TRP A 236 7.11 3.82 9.10
C TRP A 236 7.50 2.39 8.75
N ALA A 237 7.73 2.10 7.47
CA ALA A 237 8.08 0.76 6.98
C ALA A 237 9.36 0.24 7.63
N SER A 238 10.38 1.08 7.73
CA SER A 238 11.68 0.74 8.34
C SER A 238 11.61 0.34 9.82
N LEU A 239 10.48 0.64 10.48
CA LEU A 239 10.21 0.36 11.90
C LEU A 239 9.17 -0.77 12.10
N ALA A 240 8.19 -0.87 11.20
CA ALA A 240 7.03 -1.74 11.35
C ALA A 240 7.37 -3.24 11.23
N GLY A 241 8.39 -3.59 10.44
CA GLY A 241 8.73 -4.98 10.14
C GLY A 241 7.89 -5.57 8.99
N GLU A 242 8.37 -6.68 8.44
CA GLU A 242 7.86 -7.26 7.18
C GLU A 242 6.37 -7.59 7.22
N GLN A 243 5.92 -8.28 8.27
CA GLN A 243 4.53 -8.74 8.36
C GLN A 243 3.52 -7.60 8.43
N PHE A 244 3.89 -6.47 9.03
CA PHE A 244 3.05 -5.27 9.06
C PHE A 244 2.97 -4.62 7.68
N ILE A 245 4.10 -4.50 6.97
CA ILE A 245 4.14 -3.97 5.60
C ILE A 245 3.29 -4.83 4.66
N LYS A 246 3.45 -6.14 4.69
CA LYS A 246 2.64 -7.07 3.89
C LYS A 246 1.15 -6.94 4.21
N SER A 247 0.78 -6.88 5.49
CA SER A 247 -0.61 -6.68 5.89
C SER A 247 -1.19 -5.36 5.36
N GLU A 248 -0.43 -4.27 5.39
CA GLU A 248 -0.88 -2.99 4.83
C GLU A 248 -1.05 -3.04 3.32
N ILE A 249 -0.16 -3.73 2.59
CA ILE A 249 -0.29 -3.94 1.14
C ILE A 249 -1.58 -4.69 0.82
N ILE A 250 -1.82 -5.81 1.53
CA ILE A 250 -3.03 -6.63 1.37
C ILE A 250 -4.27 -5.77 1.57
N ILE A 251 -4.35 -5.05 2.68
CA ILE A 251 -5.51 -4.20 3.00
C ILE A 251 -5.70 -3.10 1.95
N LYS A 252 -4.65 -2.37 1.60
CA LYS A 252 -4.73 -1.25 0.63
C LYS A 252 -5.20 -1.71 -0.73
N LEU A 253 -4.64 -2.81 -1.24
CA LEU A 253 -5.05 -3.34 -2.55
C LEU A 253 -6.50 -3.80 -2.51
N ASN A 254 -6.90 -4.61 -1.53
CA ASN A 254 -8.27 -5.12 -1.43
C ASN A 254 -9.29 -3.99 -1.27
N LYS A 255 -9.00 -2.98 -0.46
CA LYS A 255 -9.83 -1.79 -0.23
C LYS A 255 -9.95 -0.93 -1.48
N LEU A 256 -8.85 -0.70 -2.19
CA LEU A 256 -8.85 0.05 -3.44
C LEU A 256 -9.68 -0.67 -4.51
N TYR A 257 -9.49 -1.97 -4.70
CA TYR A 257 -10.30 -2.73 -5.67
C TYR A 257 -11.78 -2.79 -5.29
N ASN A 258 -12.12 -2.82 -4.00
CA ASN A 258 -13.52 -2.67 -3.57
C ASN A 258 -14.11 -1.34 -4.03
N HIS A 259 -13.36 -0.24 -3.89
CA HIS A 259 -13.80 1.08 -4.34
C HIS A 259 -13.90 1.18 -5.86
N LEU A 260 -12.88 0.71 -6.58
CA LEU A 260 -12.84 0.77 -8.05
C LEU A 260 -13.90 -0.11 -8.70
N ASP A 261 -14.34 -1.19 -8.05
CA ASP A 261 -15.42 -2.04 -8.58
C ASP A 261 -16.81 -1.46 -8.30
N GLN A 262 -16.98 -0.59 -7.30
CA GLN A 262 -18.27 0.03 -6.97
C GLN A 262 -18.65 1.19 -7.91
N ASN A 263 -17.65 1.86 -8.48
CA ASN A 263 -17.83 2.93 -9.47
C ASN A 263 -17.85 2.37 -10.90
#